data_AF-A0A0R3MVF7-F1
#
_entry.id   AF-A0A0R3MVF7-F1
#
_cell.length_a   1.000
_cell.length_b   1.000
_cell.length_c   1.000
_cell.angle_alpha   90.00
_cell.angle_beta   90.00
_cell.angle_gamma   90.00
#
_symmetry.space_group_name_H-M   'P 1'
#
loop_
_entity.id
_entity.type
_entity.pdbx_description
1 polymer ?
#
loop_
_entity_poly.entity_id
_entity_poly.type
_entity_poly.pdbx_seq_one_letter_code
_entity_poly.pdbx_strand_id
1 'polypeptide(L)'
;MKLDTGKAPIARGFARYFPRAIEGVALISQFGYEKYKEWGGWKKVEDAFNRYDDAHGRHDNALQRGETHCPESHKLHLAHRAWNALATLELYLIEEEAKRGEATLTQERKDQSWADAANADRVLDEIEWRQSKFNLLHRDALARQRGENIGGSPRRETIECTTDWATWATPNDAGGDAPVDATVVPGTEGVFTSCGRCKSDRECELRGYCLA
;
A
#
# COMPACT_ATOMS: atom_id res chain seq x y z
N MET A 1 16.85 3.72 18.31
CA MET A 1 15.80 2.79 18.78
C MET A 1 16.45 1.43 19.02
N LYS A 2 16.24 0.81 20.19
CA LYS A 2 16.93 -0.45 20.57
C LYS A 2 16.25 -1.64 19.87
N LEU A 3 17.04 -2.46 19.18
CA LEU A 3 16.61 -3.51 18.23
C LEU A 3 15.82 -4.68 18.86
N ASP A 4 15.55 -4.67 20.16
CA ASP A 4 14.90 -5.76 20.90
C ASP A 4 13.55 -5.39 21.51
N THR A 5 13.04 -4.20 21.21
CA THR A 5 11.73 -3.75 21.69
C THR A 5 10.65 -4.68 21.13
N GLY A 6 9.89 -5.34 22.01
CA GLY A 6 8.79 -6.25 21.65
C GLY A 6 9.17 -7.73 21.47
N LYS A 7 10.45 -8.12 21.61
CA LYS A 7 10.84 -9.54 21.51
C LYS A 7 10.65 -10.28 22.84
N ALA A 8 10.01 -11.44 22.80
CA ALA A 8 9.83 -12.29 23.98
C ALA A 8 11.18 -12.88 24.44
N PRO A 9 11.50 -12.87 25.75
CA PRO A 9 12.78 -13.37 26.26
C PRO A 9 12.77 -14.91 26.43
N ILE A 10 12.53 -15.68 25.37
CA ILE A 10 12.27 -17.14 25.39
C ILE A 10 13.27 -17.94 26.24
N ALA A 11 14.57 -17.71 26.06
CA ALA A 11 15.59 -18.45 26.81
C ALA A 11 15.52 -18.18 28.32
N ARG A 12 15.31 -16.92 28.73
CA ARG A 12 15.28 -16.51 30.14
C ARG A 12 13.95 -16.80 30.81
N GLY A 13 12.83 -16.55 30.11
CA GLY A 13 11.48 -16.62 30.66
C GLY A 13 10.76 -17.95 30.47
N PHE A 14 11.27 -18.84 29.63
CA PHE A 14 10.64 -20.14 29.36
C PHE A 14 11.63 -21.30 29.47
N ALA A 15 12.65 -21.33 28.60
CA ALA A 15 13.55 -22.49 28.50
C ALA A 15 14.34 -22.77 29.79
N ARG A 16 14.90 -21.72 30.42
CA ARG A 16 15.65 -21.87 31.69
C ARG A 16 14.76 -22.13 32.91
N TYR A 17 13.49 -21.74 32.87
CA TYR A 17 12.55 -21.93 33.99
C TYR A 17 11.94 -23.32 34.00
N PHE A 18 11.66 -23.88 32.82
CA PHE A 18 10.85 -25.09 32.68
C PHE A 18 11.55 -26.24 31.94
N PRO A 19 12.86 -26.53 32.14
CA PRO A 19 13.57 -27.51 31.33
C PRO A 19 12.92 -28.91 31.38
N ARG A 20 12.53 -29.37 32.58
CA ARG A 20 11.87 -30.67 32.78
C ARG A 20 10.45 -30.73 32.21
N ALA A 21 9.71 -29.63 32.29
CA ALA A 21 8.34 -29.59 31.77
C ALA A 21 8.34 -29.56 30.23
N ILE A 22 9.29 -28.84 29.62
CA ILE A 22 9.49 -28.82 28.17
C ILE A 22 9.77 -30.23 27.65
N GLU A 23 10.66 -30.98 28.30
CA GLU A 23 10.93 -32.38 27.97
C GLU A 23 9.66 -33.25 28.11
N GLY A 24 8.94 -33.12 29.23
CA GLY A 24 7.69 -33.86 29.46
C GLY A 24 6.63 -33.61 28.37
N VAL A 25 6.45 -32.36 27.95
CA VAL A 25 5.54 -31.99 26.86
C VAL A 25 6.04 -32.51 25.51
N ALA A 26 7.35 -32.44 25.25
CA ALA A 26 7.94 -32.97 24.01
C ALA A 26 7.74 -34.49 23.88
N LEU A 27 7.80 -35.23 24.99
CA LEU A 27 7.50 -36.66 25.00
C LEU A 27 6.03 -36.99 24.66
N ILE A 28 5.08 -36.08 24.93
CA ILE A 28 3.68 -36.24 24.48
C ILE A 28 3.59 -36.09 22.96
N SER A 29 4.30 -35.11 22.39
CA SER A 29 4.40 -34.97 20.93
C SER A 29 5.01 -36.22 20.29
N GLN A 30 6.07 -36.78 20.90
CA GLN A 30 6.67 -38.04 20.46
C GLN A 30 5.65 -39.19 20.51
N PHE A 31 4.89 -39.34 21.60
CA PHE A 31 3.84 -40.36 21.70
C PHE A 31 2.78 -40.21 20.60
N GLY A 32 2.35 -38.97 20.31
CA GLY A 32 1.45 -38.68 19.20
C GLY A 32 2.03 -39.08 17.85
N TYR A 33 3.30 -38.74 17.59
CA TYR A 33 4.01 -39.18 16.38
C TYR A 33 4.11 -40.72 16.32
N GLU A 34 4.43 -41.40 17.41
CA GLU A 34 4.54 -42.86 17.43
C GLU A 34 3.20 -43.53 17.11
N LYS A 35 2.08 -42.93 17.54
CA LYS A 35 0.72 -43.42 17.29
C LYS A 35 0.23 -43.17 15.86
N TYR A 36 0.44 -41.96 15.34
CA TYR A 36 -0.13 -41.53 14.05
C TYR A 36 0.87 -41.51 12.90
N LYS A 37 2.17 -41.72 13.20
CA LYS A 37 3.30 -41.67 12.26
C LYS A 37 3.43 -40.36 11.48
N GLU A 38 2.87 -39.28 12.00
CA GLU A 38 2.86 -37.95 11.36
C GLU A 38 3.20 -36.85 12.38
N TRP A 39 4.23 -36.05 12.07
CA TRP A 39 4.53 -34.83 12.82
C TRP A 39 3.60 -33.70 12.38
N GLY A 40 3.04 -32.96 13.36
CA GLY A 40 2.17 -31.83 13.06
C GLY A 40 0.74 -32.19 12.65
N GLY A 41 0.40 -33.49 12.58
CA GLY A 41 -0.97 -33.94 12.23
C GLY A 41 -2.05 -33.40 13.19
N TRP A 42 -1.66 -33.05 14.42
CA TRP A 42 -2.50 -32.40 15.42
C TRP A 42 -3.14 -31.08 14.93
N LYS A 43 -2.52 -30.38 13.98
CA LYS A 43 -3.07 -29.14 13.39
C LYS A 43 -4.23 -29.38 12.42
N LYS A 44 -4.33 -30.58 11.86
CA LYS A 44 -5.31 -30.94 10.81
C LYS A 44 -6.57 -31.58 11.38
N VAL A 45 -6.67 -31.66 12.70
CA VAL A 45 -7.78 -32.31 13.38
C VAL A 45 -9.03 -31.44 13.18
N GLU A 46 -10.07 -32.02 12.58
CA GLU A 46 -11.39 -31.38 12.52
C GLU A 46 -11.90 -31.13 13.93
N ASP A 47 -12.46 -29.94 14.15
CA ASP A 47 -12.93 -29.47 15.44
C ASP A 47 -11.87 -29.58 16.56
N ALA A 48 -10.63 -29.19 16.23
CA ALA A 48 -9.48 -29.33 17.10
C ALA A 48 -9.69 -28.70 18.50
N PHE A 49 -10.35 -27.55 18.59
CA PHE A 49 -10.60 -26.85 19.86
C PHE A 49 -11.38 -27.71 20.84
N ASN A 50 -12.58 -28.17 20.47
CA ASN A 50 -13.41 -28.99 21.35
C ASN A 50 -12.71 -30.32 21.67
N ARG A 51 -12.02 -30.92 20.70
CA ARG A 51 -11.31 -32.18 20.91
C ARG A 51 -10.14 -32.05 21.90
N TYR A 52 -9.39 -30.95 21.86
CA TYR A 52 -8.33 -30.70 22.82
C TYR A 52 -8.86 -30.26 24.18
N ASP A 53 -9.99 -29.55 24.24
CA ASP A 53 -10.66 -29.21 25.50
C ASP A 53 -11.19 -30.47 26.21
N ASP A 54 -11.85 -31.37 25.48
CA ASP A 54 -12.29 -32.67 26.00
C ASP A 54 -11.10 -33.56 26.43
N ALA A 55 -10.00 -33.54 25.68
CA ALA A 55 -8.78 -34.26 26.07
C ALA A 55 -8.16 -33.67 27.35
N HIS A 56 -8.13 -32.34 27.47
CA HIS A 56 -7.69 -31.64 28.68
C HIS A 56 -8.56 -32.02 29.88
N GLY A 57 -9.89 -31.94 29.73
CA GLY A 57 -10.86 -32.28 30.76
C GLY A 57 -10.73 -33.73 31.25
N ARG A 58 -10.47 -34.69 30.36
CA ARG A 58 -10.22 -36.09 30.75
C ARG A 58 -8.97 -36.25 31.62
N HIS A 59 -7.89 -35.53 31.33
CA HIS A 59 -6.68 -35.58 32.15
C HIS A 59 -6.84 -34.85 33.48
N ASP A 60 -7.59 -33.74 33.51
CA ASP A 60 -7.93 -33.05 34.75
C ASP A 60 -8.85 -33.89 35.65
N ASN A 61 -9.82 -34.59 35.09
CA ASN A 61 -10.66 -35.51 35.84
C ASN A 61 -9.83 -36.66 36.45
N ALA A 62 -8.89 -37.25 35.68
CA ALA A 62 -8.00 -38.30 36.17
C ALA A 62 -7.12 -37.81 37.33
N LEU A 63 -6.58 -36.59 37.22
CA LEU A 63 -5.82 -35.95 38.31
C LEU A 63 -6.67 -35.76 39.57
N GLN A 64 -7.92 -35.30 39.43
CA GLN A 64 -8.85 -35.16 40.56
C GLN A 64 -9.20 -36.50 41.22
N ARG A 65 -9.13 -37.60 40.46
CA ARG A 65 -9.30 -38.97 40.96
C ARG A 65 -8.01 -39.55 41.57
N GLY A 66 -6.92 -38.78 41.62
CA GLY A 66 -5.63 -39.19 42.19
C GLY A 66 -4.72 -39.95 41.23
N GLU A 67 -5.07 -40.06 39.95
CA GLU A 67 -4.22 -40.69 38.94
C GLU A 67 -3.09 -39.72 38.55
N THR A 68 -1.85 -40.24 38.47
CA THR A 68 -0.68 -39.41 38.10
C THR A 68 -0.26 -39.59 36.65
N HIS A 69 -0.45 -40.79 36.10
CA HIS A 69 -0.01 -41.18 34.76
C HIS A 69 -1.17 -41.69 33.93
N CYS A 70 -1.19 -41.28 32.67
CA CYS A 70 -2.15 -41.76 31.69
C CYS A 70 -1.92 -43.26 31.41
N PRO A 71 -2.94 -44.12 31.53
CA PRO A 71 -2.81 -45.55 31.28
C PRO A 71 -2.36 -45.90 29.86
N GLU A 72 -2.73 -45.08 28.86
CA GLU A 72 -2.42 -45.34 27.45
C GLU A 72 -0.95 -45.02 27.09
N SER A 73 -0.43 -43.91 27.62
CA SER A 73 0.92 -43.41 27.25
C SER A 73 1.98 -43.66 28.32
N HIS A 74 1.55 -44.01 29.53
CA HIS A 74 2.38 -44.09 30.74
C HIS A 74 3.15 -42.79 31.04
N LYS A 75 2.65 -41.63 30.57
CA LYS A 75 3.20 -40.29 30.84
C LYS A 75 2.31 -39.53 31.82
N LEU A 76 2.87 -38.50 32.46
CA LEU A 76 2.17 -37.68 33.45
C LEU A 76 0.92 -37.02 32.86
N HIS A 77 -0.21 -37.07 33.58
CA HIS A 77 -1.41 -36.33 33.22
C HIS A 77 -1.17 -34.82 33.12
N LEU A 78 -0.30 -34.27 33.99
CA LEU A 78 0.10 -32.87 33.93
C LEU A 78 0.82 -32.50 32.62
N ALA A 79 1.61 -33.42 32.05
CA ALA A 79 2.28 -33.19 30.77
C ALA A 79 1.28 -33.18 29.61
N HIS A 80 0.30 -34.09 29.61
CA HIS A 80 -0.79 -34.07 28.64
C HIS A 80 -1.63 -32.80 28.74
N ARG A 81 -1.96 -32.38 29.97
CA ARG A 81 -2.69 -31.14 30.21
C ARG A 81 -1.96 -29.93 29.63
N ALA A 82 -0.66 -29.81 29.91
CA ALA A 82 0.18 -28.73 29.38
C ALA A 82 0.27 -28.78 27.86
N TRP A 83 0.42 -29.96 27.27
CA TRP A 83 0.46 -30.15 25.83
C TRP A 83 -0.86 -29.72 25.16
N ASN A 84 -2.01 -30.13 25.70
CA ASN A 84 -3.32 -29.72 25.17
C ASN A 84 -3.50 -28.19 25.25
N ALA A 85 -3.11 -27.56 26.38
CA ALA A 85 -3.19 -26.11 26.51
C ALA A 85 -2.32 -25.36 25.48
N LEU A 86 -1.12 -25.87 25.20
CA LEU A 86 -0.24 -25.32 24.17
C LEU A 86 -0.80 -25.52 22.76
N ALA A 87 -1.36 -26.69 22.45
CA ALA A 87 -1.99 -26.96 21.16
C ALA A 87 -3.18 -26.02 20.92
N THR A 88 -4.05 -25.86 21.92
CA THR A 88 -5.19 -24.92 21.86
C THR A 88 -4.74 -23.48 21.67
N LEU A 89 -3.72 -23.02 22.43
CA LEU A 89 -3.17 -21.66 22.28
C LEU A 89 -2.58 -21.44 20.88
N GLU A 90 -1.80 -22.39 20.38
CA GLU A 90 -1.17 -22.29 19.06
C GLU A 90 -2.22 -22.25 17.94
N LEU A 91 -3.29 -23.05 18.01
CA LEU A 91 -4.40 -22.98 17.07
C LEU A 91 -5.09 -21.62 17.09
N TYR A 92 -5.34 -21.07 18.28
CA TYR A 92 -5.92 -19.75 18.43
C TYR A 92 -5.04 -18.66 17.81
N LEU A 93 -3.73 -18.69 18.04
CA LEU A 93 -2.80 -17.73 17.46
C LEU A 93 -2.75 -17.83 15.93
N ILE A 94 -2.74 -19.05 15.37
CA ILE A 94 -2.80 -19.27 13.92
C ILE A 94 -4.10 -18.70 13.33
N GLU A 95 -5.23 -18.92 13.98
CA GLU A 95 -6.53 -18.41 13.53
C GLU A 95 -6.58 -16.86 13.58
N GLU A 96 -6.05 -16.26 14.65
CA GLU A 96 -5.97 -14.80 14.78
C GLU A 96 -5.02 -14.18 13.75
N GLU A 97 -3.90 -14.82 13.44
CA GLU A 97 -3.00 -14.39 12.36
C GLU A 97 -3.69 -14.47 10.99
N ALA A 98 -4.45 -15.54 10.73
CA ALA A 98 -5.22 -15.69 9.50
C ALA A 98 -6.29 -14.60 9.35
N LYS A 99 -7.06 -14.31 10.41
CA LYS A 99 -8.06 -13.23 10.44
C LYS A 99 -7.43 -11.85 10.22
N ARG A 100 -6.28 -11.58 10.83
CA ARG A 100 -5.54 -10.32 10.62
C ARG A 100 -5.06 -10.19 9.18
N GLY A 101 -4.57 -11.28 8.59
CA GLY A 101 -4.19 -11.34 7.18
C GLY A 101 -5.37 -11.05 6.26
N GLU A 102 -6.52 -11.70 6.48
CA GLU A 102 -7.74 -11.48 5.71
C GLU A 102 -8.29 -10.05 5.83
N ALA A 103 -8.25 -9.48 7.04
CA ALA A 103 -8.64 -8.09 7.28
C ALA A 103 -7.72 -7.11 6.52
N THR A 104 -6.42 -7.37 6.52
CA THR A 104 -5.43 -6.56 5.79
C THR A 104 -5.67 -6.64 4.28
N LEU A 105 -5.83 -7.84 3.73
CA LEU A 105 -6.14 -8.05 2.31
C LEU A 105 -7.46 -7.38 1.90
N THR A 106 -8.47 -7.43 2.76
CA THR A 106 -9.77 -6.77 2.53
C THR A 106 -9.63 -5.25 2.50
N GLN A 107 -8.79 -4.69 3.36
CA GLN A 107 -8.51 -3.26 3.39
C GLN A 107 -7.76 -2.83 2.12
N GLU A 108 -6.68 -3.53 1.77
CA GLU A 108 -5.91 -3.26 0.54
C GLU A 108 -6.80 -3.32 -0.72
N ARG A 109 -7.70 -4.31 -0.79
CA ARG A 109 -8.64 -4.47 -1.92
C ARG A 109 -9.66 -3.33 -1.98
N LYS A 110 -10.11 -2.81 -0.84
CA LYS A 110 -10.94 -1.60 -0.78
C LYS A 110 -10.14 -0.40 -1.24
N ASP A 111 -8.95 -0.18 -0.69
CA ASP A 111 -8.12 0.99 -1.03
C ASP A 111 -7.82 1.04 -2.53
N GLN A 112 -7.51 -0.10 -3.16
CA GLN A 112 -7.35 -0.20 -4.61
C GLN A 112 -8.63 0.17 -5.36
N SER A 113 -9.79 -0.33 -4.93
CA SER A 113 -11.07 0.01 -5.56
C SER A 113 -11.41 1.50 -5.47
N TRP A 114 -11.07 2.16 -4.37
CA TRP A 114 -11.26 3.60 -4.21
C TRP A 114 -10.29 4.39 -5.11
N ALA A 115 -9.04 3.94 -5.22
CA ALA A 115 -8.06 4.53 -6.14
C ALA A 115 -8.49 4.38 -7.61
N ASP A 116 -9.01 3.21 -7.99
CA ASP A 116 -9.51 2.95 -9.34
C ASP A 116 -10.71 3.85 -9.67
N ALA A 117 -11.64 4.02 -8.73
CA ALA A 117 -12.78 4.92 -8.87
C ALA A 117 -12.35 6.39 -9.01
N ALA A 118 -11.41 6.85 -8.18
CA ALA A 118 -10.87 8.20 -8.26
C ALA A 118 -10.14 8.46 -9.60
N ASN A 119 -9.42 7.46 -10.12
CA ASN A 119 -8.78 7.57 -11.43
C ASN A 119 -9.81 7.62 -12.56
N ALA A 120 -10.89 6.83 -12.47
CA ALA A 120 -11.98 6.87 -13.46
C ALA A 120 -12.65 8.25 -13.50
N ASP A 121 -12.93 8.83 -12.34
CA ASP A 121 -13.51 10.19 -12.22
C ASP A 121 -12.60 11.25 -12.86
N ARG A 122 -11.30 11.21 -12.55
CA ARG A 122 -10.30 12.11 -13.15
C ARG A 122 -10.23 11.98 -14.68
N VAL A 123 -10.38 10.77 -15.22
CA VAL A 123 -10.40 10.54 -16.67
C VAL A 123 -11.68 11.12 -17.29
N LEU A 124 -12.83 10.99 -16.63
CA LEU A 124 -14.08 11.58 -17.08
C LEU A 124 -13.99 13.12 -17.10
N ASP A 125 -13.49 13.74 -16.03
CA ASP A 125 -13.24 15.19 -15.97
C ASP A 125 -12.35 15.67 -17.12
N GLU A 126 -11.28 14.93 -17.42
CA GLU A 126 -10.36 15.28 -18.52
C GLU A 126 -11.06 15.19 -19.89
N ILE A 127 -11.90 14.17 -20.11
CA ILE A 127 -12.70 14.01 -21.33
C ILE A 127 -13.68 15.18 -21.48
N GLU A 128 -14.41 15.53 -20.41
CA GLU A 128 -15.38 16.63 -20.42
C GLU A 128 -14.71 17.98 -20.72
N TRP A 129 -13.55 18.24 -20.12
CA TRP A 129 -12.76 19.43 -20.41
C TRP A 129 -12.31 19.47 -21.87
N ARG A 130 -11.79 18.36 -22.41
CA ARG A 130 -11.37 18.27 -23.82
C ARG A 130 -12.53 18.52 -24.78
N GLN A 131 -13.70 17.94 -24.52
CA GLN A 131 -14.91 18.17 -25.31
C GLN A 131 -15.37 19.63 -25.25
N SER A 132 -15.37 20.23 -24.05
CA SER A 132 -15.72 21.64 -23.86
C SER A 132 -14.77 22.57 -24.62
N LYS A 133 -13.47 22.30 -24.55
CA LYS A 133 -12.44 23.06 -25.27
C LYS A 133 -12.57 22.90 -26.79
N PHE A 134 -12.83 21.69 -27.28
CA PHE A 134 -13.10 21.43 -28.69
C PHE A 134 -14.33 22.21 -29.17
N ASN A 135 -15.43 22.17 -28.42
CA ASN A 135 -16.66 22.90 -28.75
C ASN A 135 -16.45 24.42 -28.80
N LEU A 136 -15.67 24.98 -27.88
CA LEU A 136 -15.30 26.39 -27.88
C LEU A 136 -14.53 26.76 -29.16
N LEU A 137 -13.47 26.01 -29.48
CA LEU A 137 -12.65 26.23 -30.68
C LEU A 137 -13.46 26.06 -31.97
N HIS A 138 -14.37 25.08 -32.01
CA HIS A 138 -15.24 24.85 -33.15
C HIS A 138 -16.23 26.01 -33.36
N ARG A 139 -16.86 26.49 -32.28
CA ARG A 139 -17.74 27.67 -32.32
C ARG A 139 -17.01 28.92 -32.80
N ASP A 140 -15.78 29.13 -32.32
CA ASP A 140 -14.93 30.23 -32.76
C ASP A 140 -14.61 30.15 -34.25
N ALA A 141 -14.19 28.99 -34.74
CA ALA A 141 -13.91 28.78 -36.16
C ALA A 141 -15.14 29.08 -37.06
N LEU A 142 -16.33 28.69 -36.63
CA LEU A 142 -17.57 28.99 -37.36
C LEU A 142 -17.96 30.47 -37.30
N ALA A 143 -17.76 31.15 -36.16
CA ALA A 143 -17.98 32.59 -36.05
C ALA A 143 -17.05 33.37 -37.00
N ARG A 144 -15.78 32.93 -37.12
CA ARG A 144 -14.81 33.50 -38.06
C ARG A 144 -15.27 33.39 -39.52
N GLN A 145 -15.84 32.25 -39.92
CA GLN A 145 -16.39 32.09 -41.28
C GLN A 145 -17.55 33.05 -41.58
N ARG A 146 -18.28 33.48 -40.55
CA ARG A 146 -19.40 34.42 -40.67
C ARG A 146 -18.99 35.89 -40.46
N GLY A 147 -17.72 36.18 -40.21
CA GLY A 147 -17.23 37.54 -39.94
C GLY A 147 -17.63 38.09 -38.55
N GLU A 148 -18.06 37.22 -37.63
CA GLU A 148 -18.48 37.58 -36.28
C GLU A 148 -17.32 37.40 -35.28
N ASN A 149 -17.18 38.30 -34.31
CA ASN A 149 -16.26 38.12 -33.18
C ASN A 149 -17.01 37.65 -31.95
N ILE A 150 -16.60 36.51 -31.39
CA ILE A 150 -17.05 36.06 -30.07
C ILE A 150 -16.07 36.53 -28.99
N GLY A 151 -16.58 37.21 -27.96
CA GLY A 151 -15.79 37.62 -26.80
C GLY A 151 -15.25 36.42 -26.04
N GLY A 152 -13.96 36.45 -25.67
CA GLY A 152 -13.26 35.32 -25.03
C GLY A 152 -12.62 34.32 -26.00
N SER A 153 -12.75 34.55 -27.31
CA SER A 153 -11.89 33.90 -28.32
C SER A 153 -10.46 34.41 -28.16
N PRO A 154 -9.42 33.55 -28.27
CA PRO A 154 -8.04 33.97 -28.35
C PRO A 154 -7.80 34.63 -29.72
N ARG A 155 -8.43 35.78 -29.95
CA ARG A 155 -7.93 36.74 -30.91
C ARG A 155 -6.64 37.26 -30.30
N ARG A 156 -5.53 37.01 -30.98
CA ARG A 156 -4.41 37.94 -30.98
C ARG A 156 -5.04 39.29 -31.28
N GLU A 157 -5.12 40.15 -30.27
CA GLU A 157 -5.60 41.51 -30.44
C GLU A 157 -4.74 42.09 -31.57
N THR A 158 -5.35 42.34 -32.72
CA THR A 158 -4.70 43.15 -33.75
C THR A 158 -4.66 44.54 -33.16
N ILE A 159 -3.56 44.84 -32.47
CA ILE A 159 -3.14 46.20 -32.18
C ILE A 159 -3.07 46.86 -33.55
N GLU A 160 -4.00 47.77 -33.82
CA GLU A 160 -3.85 48.69 -34.92
C GLU A 160 -2.54 49.44 -34.66
N CYS A 161 -1.55 49.18 -35.51
CA CYS A 161 -0.28 49.89 -35.50
C CYS A 161 -0.55 51.33 -35.93
N THR A 162 -1.10 52.11 -35.02
CA THR A 162 -1.09 53.56 -35.09
C THR A 162 0.35 53.99 -34.83
N THR A 163 0.82 54.86 -35.69
CA THR A 163 2.23 55.17 -35.89
C THR A 163 2.72 56.10 -34.78
N ASP A 164 2.83 55.60 -33.55
CA ASP A 164 3.51 56.29 -32.45
C ASP A 164 4.35 55.31 -31.63
N TRP A 165 5.66 55.44 -31.76
CA TRP A 165 6.72 54.49 -31.41
C TRP A 165 7.17 54.61 -29.95
N ALA A 166 6.28 54.85 -29.00
CA ALA A 166 6.68 54.88 -27.60
C ALA A 166 5.51 54.50 -26.70
N THR A 167 5.44 53.21 -26.37
CA THR A 167 5.36 52.66 -25.00
C THR A 167 4.64 51.29 -25.03
N TRP A 168 5.16 50.36 -24.21
CA TRP A 168 4.60 49.05 -23.80
C TRP A 168 4.24 48.02 -24.89
N ALA A 169 5.20 47.12 -25.19
CA ALA A 169 4.94 45.86 -25.87
C ALA A 169 5.31 44.67 -24.97
N THR A 170 4.32 43.87 -24.57
CA THR A 170 4.30 42.39 -24.40
C THR A 170 2.87 41.92 -24.05
N PRO A 171 2.46 40.65 -24.28
CA PRO A 171 3.17 39.49 -24.88
C PRO A 171 2.47 38.88 -26.13
N ASN A 172 3.14 37.92 -26.77
CA ASN A 172 2.78 37.30 -28.03
C ASN A 172 1.79 36.13 -27.82
N ASP A 173 0.52 36.33 -28.17
CA ASP A 173 -0.41 35.20 -28.32
C ASP A 173 -0.27 34.57 -29.71
N ALA A 174 0.76 33.75 -29.86
CA ALA A 174 0.72 32.52 -30.66
C ALA A 174 1.09 31.39 -29.71
N GLY A 175 0.45 30.23 -29.82
CA GLY A 175 0.81 29.08 -29.01
C GLY A 175 2.33 28.85 -29.04
N GLY A 176 2.96 29.07 -27.88
CA GLY A 176 4.42 29.06 -27.69
C GLY A 176 5.01 30.46 -27.61
N ASP A 177 5.34 30.91 -26.39
CA ASP A 177 6.16 32.10 -26.19
C ASP A 177 7.50 31.73 -25.56
N ALA A 178 8.52 31.74 -26.41
CA ALA A 178 9.89 32.03 -26.05
C ALA A 178 9.99 33.44 -25.42
N PRO A 179 10.92 33.67 -24.48
CA PRO A 179 11.06 34.98 -23.86
C PRO A 179 11.51 36.03 -24.88
N VAL A 180 10.83 37.17 -24.83
CA VAL A 180 11.36 38.43 -25.36
C VAL A 180 12.52 38.89 -24.47
N ASP A 181 13.74 38.66 -24.91
CA ASP A 181 14.77 39.70 -24.76
C ASP A 181 15.75 39.58 -25.93
N ALA A 182 15.38 40.22 -27.04
CA ALA A 182 16.31 40.53 -28.10
C ALA A 182 17.13 41.75 -27.67
N THR A 183 18.09 41.56 -26.77
CA THR A 183 19.29 42.41 -26.83
C THR A 183 20.10 41.95 -28.03
N VAL A 184 19.86 42.59 -29.16
CA VAL A 184 20.79 42.57 -30.30
C VAL A 184 22.08 43.21 -29.82
N VAL A 185 23.02 42.39 -29.36
CA VAL A 185 24.43 42.78 -29.34
C VAL A 185 24.93 42.59 -30.77
N PRO A 186 25.48 43.62 -31.44
CA PRO A 186 25.86 43.49 -32.83
C PRO A 186 27.03 42.51 -32.95
N GLY A 187 26.81 41.42 -33.67
CA GLY A 187 27.86 40.56 -34.20
C GLY A 187 28.32 39.42 -33.30
N THR A 188 27.50 38.37 -33.15
CA THR A 188 27.97 36.98 -33.04
C THR A 188 26.81 36.02 -33.30
N GLU A 189 26.96 35.13 -34.27
CA GLU A 189 26.06 33.99 -34.50
C GLU A 189 26.13 33.03 -33.30
N GLY A 190 25.03 32.84 -32.57
CA GLY A 190 24.96 32.00 -31.38
C GLY A 190 23.79 31.03 -31.42
N VAL A 191 24.10 29.73 -31.48
CA VAL A 191 23.15 28.61 -31.42
C VAL A 191 22.60 28.46 -30.00
N PHE A 192 21.28 28.57 -29.81
CA PHE A 192 20.65 28.23 -28.53
C PHE A 192 20.53 26.71 -28.37
N THR A 193 21.12 26.16 -27.30
CA THR A 193 20.89 24.78 -26.86
C THR A 193 19.56 24.69 -26.09
N SER A 194 18.67 23.81 -26.53
CA SER A 194 17.39 23.53 -25.89
C SER A 194 17.54 23.05 -24.43
N CYS A 195 16.50 23.31 -23.62
CA CYS A 195 16.42 23.07 -22.17
C CYS A 195 16.77 21.67 -21.64
N GLY A 196 17.05 20.66 -22.46
CA GLY A 196 17.19 19.25 -22.05
C GLY A 196 18.44 18.89 -21.22
N ARG A 197 19.17 19.86 -20.63
CA ARG A 197 20.35 19.59 -19.76
C ARG A 197 20.34 20.35 -18.42
N CYS A 198 19.23 21.00 -18.06
CA CYS A 198 19.12 21.74 -16.80
C CYS A 198 18.98 20.78 -15.60
N LYS A 199 19.66 21.04 -14.48
CA LYS A 199 19.55 20.21 -13.25
C LYS A 199 18.16 20.26 -12.60
N SER A 200 17.35 21.26 -12.94
CA SER A 200 16.03 21.52 -12.36
C SER A 200 14.87 20.96 -13.21
N ASP A 201 15.18 20.15 -14.22
CA ASP A 201 14.31 19.70 -15.32
C ASP A 201 12.89 19.32 -14.88
N ARG A 202 12.78 18.42 -13.90
CA ARG A 202 11.48 17.89 -13.44
C ARG A 202 10.62 18.90 -12.70
N GLU A 203 11.24 19.89 -12.05
CA GLU A 203 10.53 20.89 -11.25
C GLU A 203 10.09 22.08 -12.12
N CYS A 204 10.86 22.39 -13.16
CA CYS A 204 10.49 23.36 -14.20
C CYS A 204 9.32 22.86 -15.07
N GLU A 205 9.29 21.57 -15.39
CA GLU A 205 8.24 20.97 -16.23
C GLU A 205 6.86 20.97 -15.53
N LEU A 206 6.83 20.73 -14.22
CA LEU A 206 5.59 20.80 -13.43
C LEU A 206 5.02 22.21 -13.27
N ARG A 207 5.87 23.24 -13.36
CA ARG A 207 5.49 24.64 -13.10
C ARG A 207 5.32 25.49 -14.36
N GLY A 208 5.87 25.04 -15.49
CA GLY A 208 5.79 25.74 -16.77
C GLY A 208 6.68 26.98 -16.87
N TYR A 209 7.64 27.17 -15.95
CA TYR A 209 8.64 28.24 -16.02
C TYR A 209 9.97 27.80 -15.38
N CYS A 210 11.08 28.45 -15.77
CA CYS A 210 12.43 28.12 -15.27
C CYS A 210 12.65 28.67 -13.85
N LEU A 211 13.28 27.88 -12.97
CA LEU A 211 13.58 28.23 -11.57
C LEU A 211 15.02 28.73 -11.34
N ALA A 212 15.72 29.14 -12.40
CA ALA A 212 17.09 29.67 -12.32
C ALA A 212 17.14 31.03 -11.59
#